data_AF-T0YM95-F1
#
_entry.id   AF-T0YM95-F1
#
_cell.length_a   1.000
_cell.length_b   1.000
_cell.length_c   1.000
_cell.angle_alpha   90.00
_cell.angle_beta   90.00
_cell.angle_gamma   90.00
#
_symmetry.space_group_name_H-M   'P 1'
#
loop_
_entity.id
_entity.type
_entity.pdbx_description
1 polymer ?
#
loop_
_entity_poly.entity_id
_entity_poly.type
_entity_poly.pdbx_seq_one_letter_code
_entity_poly.pdbx_strand_id
1 'polypeptide(L)'
;MVMRGEEFLRRHGGKSVFIARFTPGVRSIVPTLAGTLRMRPRRFYVMNVVSALLWGPVHILAGVAIGATLVVLGAVAGRLAVLVGVLAVLLALVVWITRYGLRRLPAVIAAAQERVRVWAQGRDTWFGRALLSILDPARKELPGLALLGAILVGSLWLFLGVLQDVLAGDPLIRANEAVFHFLQSLRTEWFDHVMVAVTEFGDAQVVIAVGLAVVVWFALRRNWRGAAHAAGVVGLSIVLTLLLDALSRGPQVQPLDSRWSAFAFPGGHSAANAALYGFLAMVAAWELTMRWKLVVASLAAILVAAIAFSRVYLGAHWLSGVLAGVAFGTAWAAFLAIAYLRRNPPPVRAGGLCAVAGAALLVVGVAHVEQSHGADMRRYAVQAHTQAMPWAVWWRSGWSELAARRLNLLGEEGAPLTFQWAGSDVSLARDLAAHGWRAPVPWTPRSALAWLRPHVRLASLPVLPRLENGRPQALVRILPLPGGAGASRLVLRLWKSKVRLTHPGRKSVSLFVGMVEAQHIERPNLFLTLTRSIPDYDRGLHALAASIPTSQLVRRRAPAGAPGWDGRVLLGFDVGIR
;
A
#
# COMPACT_ATOMS: atom_id res chain seq x y z
N MET A 1 -32.86 -4.04 -37.43
CA MET A 1 -33.12 -5.03 -36.35
C MET A 1 -34.39 -5.85 -36.60
N VAL A 2 -35.50 -5.23 -37.01
CA VAL A 2 -36.81 -5.89 -37.22
C VAL A 2 -36.74 -7.10 -38.17
N MET A 3 -36.14 -6.96 -39.37
CA MET A 3 -36.02 -8.07 -40.34
C MET A 3 -35.24 -9.28 -39.80
N ARG A 4 -34.16 -9.05 -39.03
CA ARG A 4 -33.41 -10.13 -38.37
C ARG A 4 -34.23 -10.81 -37.27
N GLY A 5 -35.12 -10.08 -36.60
CA GLY A 5 -36.04 -10.60 -35.59
C GLY A 5 -37.13 -11.49 -36.18
N GLU A 6 -37.69 -11.10 -37.34
CA GLU A 6 -38.68 -11.90 -38.07
C GLU A 6 -38.08 -13.21 -38.60
N GLU A 7 -36.89 -13.16 -39.17
CA GLU A 7 -36.21 -14.36 -39.68
C GLU A 7 -35.83 -15.32 -38.53
N PHE A 8 -35.41 -14.78 -37.39
CA PHE A 8 -35.16 -15.55 -36.18
C PHE A 8 -36.44 -16.20 -35.63
N LEU A 9 -37.58 -15.50 -35.67
CA LEU A 9 -38.89 -16.04 -35.24
C LEU A 9 -39.42 -17.11 -36.19
N ARG A 10 -39.26 -16.92 -37.50
CA ARG A 10 -39.63 -17.93 -38.51
C ARG A 10 -38.80 -19.21 -38.37
N ARG A 11 -37.50 -19.11 -38.08
CA ARG A 11 -36.61 -20.27 -37.91
C ARG A 11 -36.80 -21.01 -36.59
N HIS A 12 -37.00 -20.31 -35.48
CA HIS A 12 -36.96 -20.92 -34.13
C HIS A 12 -38.32 -20.96 -33.42
N GLY A 13 -39.35 -20.28 -33.95
CA GLY A 13 -40.73 -20.32 -33.47
C GLY A 13 -40.83 -20.03 -31.96
N GLY A 14 -41.40 -20.96 -31.20
CA GLY A 14 -41.56 -20.80 -29.75
C GLY A 14 -40.24 -20.69 -28.97
N LYS A 15 -39.16 -21.28 -29.49
CA LYS A 15 -37.83 -21.18 -28.85
C LYS A 15 -37.32 -19.74 -28.87
N SER A 16 -37.75 -18.93 -29.84
CA SER A 16 -37.38 -17.50 -29.91
C SER A 16 -37.91 -16.73 -28.70
N VAL A 17 -39.14 -17.01 -28.25
CA VAL A 17 -39.75 -16.39 -27.05
C VAL A 17 -38.97 -16.77 -25.79
N PHE A 18 -38.52 -18.03 -25.72
CA PHE A 18 -37.71 -18.52 -24.61
C PHE A 18 -36.35 -17.82 -24.54
N ILE A 19 -35.60 -17.82 -25.64
CA ILE A 19 -34.25 -17.24 -25.73
C ILE A 19 -34.28 -15.72 -25.50
N ALA A 20 -35.30 -15.04 -26.05
CA ALA A 20 -35.45 -13.60 -25.92
C ALA A 20 -35.42 -13.11 -24.47
N ARG A 21 -35.92 -13.91 -23.52
CA ARG A 21 -35.95 -13.55 -22.10
C ARG A 21 -34.55 -13.47 -21.45
N PHE A 22 -33.57 -14.17 -22.02
CA PHE A 22 -32.18 -14.18 -21.56
C PHE A 22 -31.27 -13.21 -22.31
N THR A 23 -31.79 -12.51 -23.32
CA THR A 23 -30.99 -11.56 -24.12
C THR A 23 -31.48 -10.11 -23.91
N PRO A 24 -30.65 -9.22 -23.34
CA PRO A 24 -30.98 -7.81 -23.18
C PRO A 24 -31.39 -7.16 -24.50
N GLY A 25 -32.43 -6.31 -24.48
CA GLY A 25 -32.96 -5.63 -25.66
C GLY A 25 -33.83 -6.50 -26.60
N VAL A 26 -33.67 -7.82 -26.61
CA VAL A 26 -34.47 -8.72 -27.48
C VAL A 26 -35.84 -9.02 -26.86
N ARG A 27 -35.93 -9.10 -25.52
CA ARG A 27 -37.16 -9.36 -24.77
C ARG A 27 -38.31 -8.38 -25.02
N SER A 28 -38.01 -7.15 -25.45
CA SER A 28 -39.02 -6.12 -25.74
C SER A 28 -39.60 -6.22 -27.14
N ILE A 29 -38.87 -6.85 -28.09
CA ILE A 29 -39.23 -6.87 -29.51
C ILE A 29 -39.94 -8.17 -29.88
N VAL A 30 -39.47 -9.30 -29.32
CA VAL A 30 -39.95 -10.64 -29.67
C VAL A 30 -41.43 -10.89 -29.36
N PRO A 31 -42.01 -10.43 -28.23
CA PRO A 31 -43.45 -10.58 -27.99
C PRO A 31 -44.31 -9.87 -29.03
N THR A 32 -43.91 -8.66 -29.43
CA THR A 32 -44.59 -7.88 -30.46
C THR A 32 -44.52 -8.58 -31.81
N LEU A 33 -43.35 -9.08 -32.20
CA LEU A 33 -43.17 -9.85 -33.44
C LEU A 33 -43.95 -11.17 -33.43
N ALA A 34 -44.04 -11.85 -32.27
CA ALA A 34 -44.86 -13.05 -32.14
C ALA A 34 -46.35 -12.75 -32.37
N GLY A 35 -46.81 -11.57 -31.94
CA GLY A 35 -48.16 -11.06 -32.19
C GLY A 35 -48.39 -10.74 -33.67
N THR A 36 -47.51 -9.98 -34.30
CA THR A 36 -47.65 -9.60 -35.73
C THR A 36 -47.60 -10.81 -36.66
N LEU A 37 -46.80 -11.81 -36.33
CA LEU A 37 -46.69 -13.08 -37.08
C LEU A 37 -47.75 -14.12 -36.71
N ARG A 38 -48.82 -13.72 -35.98
CA ARG A 38 -49.97 -14.57 -35.60
C ARG A 38 -49.58 -15.90 -34.94
N MET A 39 -48.62 -15.86 -34.02
CA MET A 39 -48.20 -17.04 -33.27
C MET A 39 -49.37 -17.62 -32.45
N ARG A 40 -49.56 -18.95 -32.48
CA ARG A 40 -50.61 -19.62 -31.69
C ARG A 40 -50.46 -19.27 -30.19
N PRO A 41 -51.52 -18.76 -29.51
CA PRO A 41 -51.43 -18.29 -28.13
C PRO A 41 -50.87 -19.32 -27.15
N ARG A 42 -51.32 -20.59 -27.24
CA ARG A 42 -50.80 -21.67 -26.40
C ARG A 42 -49.29 -21.84 -26.47
N ARG A 43 -48.71 -21.76 -27.68
CA ARG A 43 -47.26 -21.93 -27.88
C ARG A 43 -46.48 -20.74 -27.32
N PHE A 44 -47.03 -19.53 -27.42
CA PHE A 44 -46.46 -18.34 -26.82
C PHE A 44 -46.48 -18.43 -25.28
N TYR A 45 -47.62 -18.72 -24.68
CA TYR A 45 -47.77 -18.79 -23.22
C TYR A 45 -46.90 -19.88 -22.59
N VAL A 46 -46.87 -21.08 -23.17
CA VAL A 46 -46.01 -22.18 -22.65
C VAL A 46 -44.55 -21.76 -22.64
N MET A 47 -44.04 -21.19 -23.74
CA MET A 47 -42.64 -20.77 -23.83
C MET A 47 -42.34 -19.58 -22.90
N ASN A 48 -43.26 -18.63 -22.78
CA ASN A 48 -43.11 -17.47 -21.90
C ASN A 48 -43.12 -17.88 -20.41
N VAL A 49 -44.01 -18.79 -20.00
CA VAL A 49 -44.07 -19.27 -18.61
C VAL A 49 -42.85 -20.11 -18.26
N VAL A 50 -42.44 -21.04 -19.13
CA VAL A 50 -41.25 -21.88 -18.90
C VAL A 50 -39.98 -21.03 -18.83
N SER A 51 -39.82 -20.05 -19.73
CA SER A 51 -38.70 -19.10 -19.63
C SER A 51 -38.76 -18.21 -18.40
N ALA A 52 -39.96 -17.81 -17.95
CA ALA A 52 -40.13 -17.05 -16.71
C ALA A 52 -39.67 -17.84 -15.47
N LEU A 53 -40.08 -19.10 -15.39
CA LEU A 53 -39.72 -20.00 -14.29
C LEU A 53 -38.22 -20.29 -14.27
N LEU A 54 -37.57 -20.40 -15.43
CA LEU A 54 -36.13 -20.62 -15.52
C LEU A 54 -35.29 -19.35 -15.37
N TRP A 55 -35.85 -18.18 -15.68
CA TRP A 55 -35.12 -16.91 -15.61
C TRP A 55 -34.60 -16.59 -14.21
N GLY A 56 -35.45 -16.75 -13.18
CA GLY A 56 -35.08 -16.48 -11.79
C GLY A 56 -33.94 -17.39 -11.29
N PRO A 57 -34.10 -18.72 -11.32
CA PRO A 57 -33.07 -19.67 -10.91
C PRO A 57 -31.74 -19.48 -11.64
N VAL A 58 -31.74 -19.25 -12.96
CA VAL A 58 -30.49 -19.05 -13.71
C VAL A 58 -29.69 -17.85 -13.19
N HIS A 59 -30.35 -16.72 -12.92
CA HIS A 59 -29.65 -15.53 -12.41
C HIS A 59 -29.26 -15.69 -10.94
N ILE A 60 -30.12 -16.30 -10.12
CA ILE A 60 -29.82 -16.58 -8.71
C ILE A 60 -28.66 -17.56 -8.58
N LEU A 61 -28.67 -18.67 -9.32
CA LEU A 61 -27.60 -19.68 -9.28
C LEU A 61 -26.28 -19.15 -9.83
N ALA A 62 -26.29 -18.33 -10.88
CA ALA A 62 -25.08 -17.65 -11.34
C ALA A 62 -24.53 -16.70 -10.26
N GLY A 63 -25.40 -15.93 -9.60
CA GLY A 63 -25.03 -15.10 -8.45
C GLY A 63 -24.50 -15.90 -7.26
N VAL A 64 -25.12 -17.04 -6.94
CA VAL A 64 -24.68 -17.96 -5.88
C VAL A 64 -23.33 -18.60 -6.23
N ALA A 65 -23.09 -18.99 -7.49
CA ALA A 65 -21.82 -19.56 -7.92
C ALA A 65 -20.67 -18.54 -7.83
N ILE A 66 -20.91 -17.29 -8.25
CA ILE A 66 -19.97 -16.17 -8.08
C ILE A 66 -19.77 -15.87 -6.59
N GLY A 67 -20.84 -15.91 -5.79
CA GLY A 67 -20.78 -15.69 -4.35
C GLY A 67 -19.99 -16.79 -3.62
N ALA A 68 -20.23 -18.05 -3.95
CA ALA A 68 -19.53 -19.20 -3.39
C ALA A 68 -18.03 -19.17 -3.70
N THR A 69 -17.63 -18.81 -4.93
CA THR A 69 -16.21 -18.64 -5.27
C THR A 69 -15.57 -17.49 -4.49
N LEU A 70 -16.27 -16.36 -4.31
CA LEU A 70 -15.79 -15.24 -3.50
C LEU A 70 -15.70 -15.55 -1.99
N VAL A 71 -16.61 -16.37 -1.46
CA VAL A 71 -16.61 -16.80 -0.05
C VAL A 71 -15.47 -17.78 0.23
N VAL A 72 -15.22 -18.74 -0.67
CA VAL A 72 -14.04 -19.63 -0.58
C VAL A 72 -12.73 -18.84 -0.71
N LEU A 73 -12.73 -17.76 -1.49
CA LEU A 73 -11.61 -16.82 -1.62
C LEU A 73 -11.59 -15.72 -0.54
N GLY A 74 -12.41 -15.77 0.50
CA GLY A 74 -12.64 -14.64 1.43
C GLY A 74 -11.36 -14.05 2.05
N ALA A 75 -10.34 -14.87 2.31
CA ALA A 75 -9.03 -14.39 2.79
C ALA A 75 -8.21 -13.66 1.71
N VAL A 76 -8.31 -14.08 0.45
CA VAL A 76 -7.67 -13.43 -0.71
C VAL A 76 -8.40 -12.14 -1.05
N ALA A 77 -9.75 -12.17 -1.04
CA ALA A 77 -10.59 -11.01 -1.31
C ALA A 77 -10.35 -9.87 -0.30
N GLY A 78 -10.17 -10.19 0.99
CA GLY A 78 -9.86 -9.20 2.02
C GLY A 78 -8.50 -8.53 1.81
N ARG A 79 -7.45 -9.30 1.51
CA ARG A 79 -6.11 -8.76 1.22
C ARG A 79 -6.11 -7.89 -0.03
N LEU A 80 -6.77 -8.37 -1.10
CA LEU A 80 -6.89 -7.64 -2.35
C LEU A 80 -7.68 -6.34 -2.16
N ALA A 81 -8.78 -6.34 -1.40
CA ALA A 81 -9.56 -5.14 -1.12
C ALA A 81 -8.75 -4.08 -0.37
N VAL A 82 -7.99 -4.48 0.66
CA VAL A 82 -7.07 -3.57 1.37
C VAL A 82 -6.06 -2.98 0.41
N LEU A 83 -5.47 -3.81 -0.44
CA LEU A 83 -4.43 -3.39 -1.36
C LEU A 83 -4.95 -2.46 -2.47
N VAL A 84 -6.11 -2.76 -3.07
CA VAL A 84 -6.80 -1.87 -4.01
C VAL A 84 -7.15 -0.54 -3.32
N GLY A 85 -7.56 -0.59 -2.05
CA GLY A 85 -7.79 0.61 -1.24
C GLY A 85 -6.53 1.46 -1.07
N VAL A 86 -5.39 0.85 -0.73
CA VAL A 86 -4.09 1.53 -0.60
C VAL A 86 -3.69 2.18 -1.94
N LEU A 87 -3.81 1.45 -3.05
CA LEU A 87 -3.50 1.97 -4.38
C LEU A 87 -4.44 3.11 -4.82
N ALA A 88 -5.74 3.01 -4.51
CA ALA A 88 -6.71 4.05 -4.81
C ALA A 88 -6.42 5.34 -4.02
N VAL A 89 -6.06 5.21 -2.74
CA VAL A 89 -5.63 6.35 -1.91
C VAL A 89 -4.34 6.95 -2.44
N LEU A 90 -3.35 6.12 -2.80
CA LEU A 90 -2.09 6.58 -3.38
C LEU A 90 -2.34 7.34 -4.70
N LEU A 91 -3.15 6.78 -5.60
CA LEU A 91 -3.54 7.41 -6.86
C LEU A 91 -4.26 8.75 -6.62
N ALA A 92 -5.22 8.79 -5.71
CA ALA A 92 -5.94 10.01 -5.36
C ALA A 92 -5.00 11.08 -4.80
N LEU A 93 -4.06 10.70 -3.92
CA LEU A 93 -3.05 11.58 -3.34
C LEU A 93 -2.11 12.12 -4.41
N VAL A 94 -1.58 11.28 -5.30
CA VAL A 94 -0.73 11.70 -6.41
C VAL A 94 -1.46 12.71 -7.32
N VAL A 95 -2.68 12.39 -7.75
CA VAL A 95 -3.47 13.29 -8.60
C VAL A 95 -3.80 14.61 -7.86
N TRP A 96 -4.12 14.55 -6.57
CA TRP A 96 -4.38 15.72 -5.75
C TRP A 96 -3.14 16.60 -5.61
N ILE A 97 -1.97 16.03 -5.29
CA ILE A 97 -0.68 16.75 -5.19
C ILE A 97 -0.33 17.38 -6.54
N THR A 98 -0.44 16.66 -7.66
CA THR A 98 -0.15 17.22 -8.99
C THR A 98 -1.10 18.37 -9.33
N ARG A 99 -2.40 18.23 -9.06
CA ARG A 99 -3.39 19.29 -9.31
C ARG A 99 -3.17 20.51 -8.43
N TYR A 100 -2.89 20.30 -7.15
CA TYR A 100 -2.60 21.37 -6.20
C TYR A 100 -1.30 22.09 -6.58
N GLY A 101 -0.23 21.35 -6.85
CA GLY A 101 1.07 21.85 -7.27
C GLY A 101 1.05 22.64 -8.57
N LEU A 102 0.26 22.24 -9.57
CA LEU A 102 0.19 22.95 -10.85
C LEU A 102 -0.82 24.10 -10.89
N ARG A 103 -1.90 24.07 -10.08
CA ARG A 103 -2.94 25.12 -10.09
C ARG A 103 -2.83 26.15 -8.97
N ARG A 104 -2.49 25.71 -7.76
CA ARG A 104 -2.52 26.56 -6.55
C ARG A 104 -1.14 27.08 -6.20
N LEU A 105 -0.12 26.22 -6.27
CA LEU A 105 1.23 26.59 -5.85
C LEU A 105 1.82 27.78 -6.63
N PRO A 106 1.63 27.93 -7.96
CA PRO A 106 2.13 29.10 -8.68
C PRO A 106 1.49 30.40 -8.21
N ALA A 107 0.20 30.39 -7.86
CA ALA A 107 -0.50 31.56 -7.33
C ALA A 107 0.00 31.93 -5.92
N VAL A 108 0.24 30.92 -5.07
CA VAL A 108 0.82 31.13 -3.74
C VAL A 108 2.25 31.68 -3.85
N ILE A 109 3.07 31.11 -4.74
CA ILE A 109 4.43 31.57 -5.02
C ILE A 109 4.40 33.01 -5.54
N ALA A 110 3.53 33.33 -6.51
CA ALA A 110 3.41 34.68 -7.04
C ALA A 110 2.98 35.69 -5.97
N ALA A 111 2.03 35.35 -5.10
CA ALA A 111 1.62 36.20 -3.98
C ALA A 111 2.73 36.38 -2.94
N ALA A 112 3.54 35.35 -2.68
CA ALA A 112 4.71 35.44 -1.80
C ALA A 112 5.81 36.31 -2.43
N GLN A 113 6.06 36.14 -3.74
CA GLN A 113 7.01 36.96 -4.51
C GLN A 113 6.61 38.44 -4.45
N GLU A 114 5.33 38.77 -4.62
CA GLU A 114 4.86 40.15 -4.56
C GLU A 114 5.02 40.75 -3.14
N ARG A 115 4.76 39.98 -2.08
CA ARG A 115 5.02 40.43 -0.69
C ARG A 115 6.51 40.72 -0.45
N VAL A 116 7.38 39.82 -0.91
CA VAL A 116 8.84 39.98 -0.79
C VAL A 116 9.30 41.19 -1.61
N ARG A 117 8.70 41.42 -2.78
CA ARG A 117 8.99 42.57 -3.64
C ARG A 117 8.61 43.89 -2.97
N VAL A 118 7.40 44.00 -2.41
CA VAL A 118 6.94 45.19 -1.67
C VAL A 118 7.85 45.47 -0.46
N TRP A 119 8.23 44.42 0.27
CA TRP A 119 9.17 44.54 1.37
C TRP A 119 10.56 45.01 0.92
N ALA A 120 11.05 44.52 -0.22
CA ALA A 120 12.35 44.89 -0.77
C ALA A 120 12.37 46.32 -1.35
N GLN A 121 11.25 46.78 -1.91
CA GLN A 121 11.08 48.18 -2.34
C GLN A 121 11.19 49.17 -1.19
N GLY A 122 10.78 48.77 0.02
CA GLY A 122 10.90 49.58 1.24
C GLY A 122 12.31 49.66 1.83
N ARG A 123 13.32 49.01 1.23
CA ARG A 123 14.71 48.97 1.75
C ARG A 123 15.72 49.19 0.63
N ASP A 124 16.31 50.38 0.56
CA ASP A 124 17.41 50.68 -0.38
C ASP A 124 18.75 50.10 0.10
N THR A 125 18.79 48.76 0.18
CA THR A 125 20.01 48.00 0.46
C THR A 125 20.49 47.33 -0.81
N TRP A 126 21.79 47.01 -0.89
CA TRP A 126 22.33 46.22 -2.00
C TRP A 126 21.59 44.88 -2.16
N PHE A 127 21.17 44.27 -1.04
CA PHE A 127 20.38 43.05 -1.03
C PHE A 127 18.96 43.27 -1.58
N GLY A 128 18.29 44.37 -1.21
CA GLY A 128 16.99 44.75 -1.75
C GLY A 128 17.02 44.94 -3.27
N ARG A 129 18.05 45.62 -3.79
CA ARG A 129 18.24 45.82 -5.24
C ARG A 129 18.53 44.51 -5.99
N ALA A 130 19.33 43.62 -5.39
CA ALA A 130 19.57 42.29 -5.95
C ALA A 130 18.30 41.41 -5.95
N LEU A 131 17.47 41.51 -4.92
CA LEU A 131 16.22 40.76 -4.84
C LEU A 131 15.18 41.26 -5.86
N LEU A 132 15.12 42.58 -6.08
CA LEU A 132 14.25 43.20 -7.08
C LEU A 132 14.65 42.86 -8.52
N SER A 133 15.95 42.73 -8.81
CA SER A 133 16.42 42.32 -10.15
C SER A 133 16.09 40.86 -10.48
N ILE A 134 16.01 40.00 -9.47
CA ILE A 134 15.61 38.59 -9.60
C ILE A 134 14.08 38.45 -9.72
N LEU A 135 13.31 39.30 -9.03
CA LEU A 135 11.85 39.25 -8.97
C LEU A 135 11.14 40.14 -10.02
N ASP A 136 11.82 40.50 -11.11
CA ASP A 136 11.28 41.40 -12.13
C ASP A 136 10.07 40.78 -12.88
N PRO A 137 8.83 41.27 -12.66
CA PRO A 137 7.61 40.70 -13.26
C PRO A 137 7.58 40.78 -14.80
N ALA A 138 8.46 41.56 -15.44
CA ALA A 138 8.59 41.60 -16.89
C ALA A 138 9.02 40.23 -17.48
N ARG A 139 9.64 39.36 -16.69
CA ARG A 139 10.03 38.01 -17.11
C ARG A 139 8.87 37.03 -16.91
N LYS A 140 8.08 36.80 -17.97
CA LYS A 140 6.95 35.83 -18.01
C LYS A 140 7.32 34.39 -17.58
N GLU A 141 8.60 34.05 -17.55
CA GLU A 141 9.13 32.72 -17.22
C GLU A 141 9.37 32.50 -15.72
N LEU A 142 9.38 33.57 -14.91
CA LEU A 142 9.70 33.52 -13.48
C LEU A 142 8.79 32.61 -12.65
N PRO A 143 7.45 32.59 -12.82
CA PRO A 143 6.57 31.74 -12.01
C PRO A 143 6.82 30.24 -12.24
N GLY A 144 7.12 29.84 -13.49
CA GLY A 144 7.42 28.47 -13.84
C GLY A 144 8.77 28.00 -13.27
N LEU A 145 9.79 28.85 -13.37
CA LEU A 145 11.10 28.57 -12.77
C LEU A 145 11.05 28.59 -11.23
N ALA A 146 10.24 29.46 -10.63
CA ALA A 146 10.03 29.50 -9.19
C ALA A 146 9.32 28.24 -8.68
N LEU A 147 8.34 27.72 -9.42
CA LEU A 147 7.71 26.44 -9.12
C LEU A 147 8.73 25.29 -9.15
N LEU A 148 9.57 25.21 -10.18
CA LEU A 148 10.64 24.20 -10.25
C LEU A 148 11.66 24.37 -9.11
N GLY A 149 12.00 25.61 -8.74
CA GLY A 149 12.85 25.91 -7.59
C GLY A 149 12.22 25.43 -6.27
N ALA A 150 10.93 25.65 -6.07
CA ALA A 150 10.20 25.14 -4.91
C ALA A 150 10.18 23.60 -4.87
N ILE A 151 10.00 22.94 -6.02
CA ILE A 151 10.09 21.48 -6.14
C ILE A 151 11.50 20.99 -5.78
N LEU A 152 12.55 21.65 -6.30
CA LEU A 152 13.94 21.32 -5.99
C LEU A 152 14.22 21.41 -4.49
N VAL A 153 13.90 22.55 -3.86
CA VAL A 153 14.12 22.77 -2.43
C VAL A 153 13.30 21.80 -1.58
N GLY A 154 12.02 21.62 -1.89
CA GLY A 154 11.15 20.69 -1.16
C GLY A 154 11.61 19.23 -1.29
N SER A 155 12.07 18.82 -2.47
CA SER A 155 12.59 17.47 -2.70
C SER A 155 13.93 17.25 -1.98
N LEU A 156 14.81 18.24 -1.97
CA LEU A 156 16.07 18.16 -1.23
C LEU A 156 15.83 18.15 0.29
N TRP A 157 14.90 18.97 0.79
CA TRP A 157 14.49 18.95 2.19
C TRP A 157 13.94 17.59 2.61
N LEU A 158 13.06 16.99 1.80
CA LEU A 158 12.54 15.64 2.05
C LEU A 158 13.65 14.59 2.04
N PHE A 159 14.57 14.65 1.06
CA PHE A 159 15.71 13.73 0.99
C PHE A 159 16.60 13.82 2.23
N LEU A 160 16.97 15.04 2.63
CA LEU A 160 17.81 15.28 3.81
C LEU A 160 17.11 14.88 5.10
N GLY A 161 15.80 15.13 5.23
CA GLY A 161 15.01 14.69 6.37
C GLY A 161 14.98 13.17 6.50
N VAL A 162 14.72 12.44 5.40
CA VAL A 162 14.76 10.97 5.43
C VAL A 162 16.17 10.45 5.70
N LEU A 163 17.21 11.09 5.14
CA LEU A 163 18.60 10.74 5.41
C LEU A 163 18.93 10.93 6.91
N GLN A 164 18.50 12.05 7.51
CA GLN A 164 18.64 12.29 8.93
C GLN A 164 17.96 11.19 9.75
N ASP A 165 16.71 10.85 9.45
CA ASP A 165 15.97 9.81 10.17
C ASP A 165 16.70 8.46 10.12
N VAL A 166 17.30 8.14 8.97
CA VAL A 166 18.08 6.91 8.78
C VAL A 166 19.40 6.94 9.56
N LEU A 167 20.09 8.07 9.62
CA LEU A 167 21.33 8.23 10.37
C LEU A 167 21.11 8.27 11.89
N ALA A 168 19.98 8.85 12.33
CA ALA A 168 19.64 9.03 13.74
C ALA A 168 19.05 7.78 14.40
N GLY A 169 18.63 6.78 13.63
CA GLY A 169 17.94 5.61 14.21
C GLY A 169 16.46 5.85 14.50
N ASP A 170 15.85 6.84 13.84
CA ASP A 170 14.54 7.39 14.19
C ASP A 170 13.37 6.41 13.92
N PRO A 171 12.15 6.68 14.43
CA PRO A 171 10.98 5.80 14.29
C PRO A 171 10.71 5.34 12.84
N LEU A 172 11.10 6.12 11.83
CA LEU A 172 11.00 5.73 10.42
C LEU A 172 11.74 4.41 10.10
N ILE A 173 12.88 4.14 10.76
CA ILE A 173 13.60 2.87 10.58
C ILE A 173 12.78 1.70 11.13
N ARG A 174 12.15 1.89 12.30
CA ARG A 174 11.24 0.87 12.85
C ARG A 174 9.99 0.69 11.98
N ALA A 175 9.49 1.78 11.40
CA ALA A 175 8.38 1.75 10.46
C ALA A 175 8.69 0.92 9.20
N ASN A 176 9.95 0.89 8.74
CA ASN A 176 10.35 0.08 7.58
C ASN A 176 9.99 -1.40 7.76
N GLU A 177 10.32 -2.00 8.90
CA GLU A 177 9.98 -3.41 9.18
C GLU A 177 8.48 -3.62 9.27
N ALA A 178 7.76 -2.71 9.93
CA ALA A 178 6.33 -2.80 10.11
C ALA A 178 5.58 -2.70 8.77
N VAL A 179 5.95 -1.75 7.92
CA VAL A 179 5.38 -1.58 6.58
C VAL A 179 5.72 -2.78 5.71
N PHE A 180 6.98 -3.27 5.76
CA PHE A 180 7.39 -4.47 5.04
C PHE A 180 6.51 -5.67 5.42
N HIS A 181 6.40 -5.98 6.71
CA HIS A 181 5.60 -7.10 7.19
C HIS A 181 4.11 -6.97 6.86
N PHE A 182 3.57 -5.75 6.89
CA PHE A 182 2.21 -5.48 6.48
C PHE A 182 1.99 -5.79 5.00
N LEU A 183 2.84 -5.29 4.12
CA LEU A 183 2.74 -5.56 2.69
C LEU A 183 2.98 -7.04 2.37
N GLN A 184 3.95 -7.70 3.03
CA GLN A 184 4.14 -9.15 2.89
C GLN A 184 2.90 -9.94 3.30
N SER A 185 2.12 -9.46 4.28
CA SER A 185 0.86 -10.12 4.68
C SER A 185 -0.28 -9.96 3.66
N LEU A 186 -0.20 -8.95 2.79
CA LEU A 186 -1.17 -8.67 1.74
C LEU A 186 -0.83 -9.40 0.43
N ARG A 187 0.34 -10.06 0.33
CA ARG A 187 0.76 -10.70 -0.91
C ARG A 187 -0.18 -11.81 -1.35
N THR A 188 -0.41 -11.85 -2.66
CA THR A 188 -1.19 -12.87 -3.36
C THR A 188 -0.50 -13.18 -4.69
N GLU A 189 -0.53 -14.43 -5.13
CA GLU A 189 0.18 -14.87 -6.34
C GLU A 189 -0.16 -14.04 -7.59
N TRP A 190 -1.46 -13.81 -7.83
CA TRP A 190 -1.90 -12.98 -8.96
C TRP A 190 -1.40 -11.54 -8.87
N PHE A 191 -1.49 -10.92 -7.69
CA PHE A 191 -1.07 -9.54 -7.52
C PHE A 191 0.46 -9.38 -7.56
N ASP A 192 1.19 -10.42 -7.14
CA ASP A 192 2.65 -10.48 -7.29
C ASP A 192 3.05 -10.39 -8.77
N HIS A 193 2.38 -11.11 -9.68
CA HIS A 193 2.65 -10.96 -11.12
C HIS A 193 2.44 -9.51 -11.62
N VAL A 194 1.39 -8.84 -11.18
CA VAL A 194 1.14 -7.44 -11.57
C VAL A 194 2.24 -6.52 -11.03
N MET A 195 2.65 -6.70 -9.77
CA MET A 195 3.68 -5.86 -9.16
C MET A 195 5.08 -6.14 -9.71
N VAL A 196 5.38 -7.39 -10.07
CA VAL A 196 6.62 -7.75 -10.76
C VAL A 196 6.68 -7.06 -12.12
N ALA A 197 5.64 -7.18 -12.94
CA ALA A 197 5.56 -6.48 -14.22
C ALA A 197 5.73 -4.95 -14.04
N VAL A 198 5.06 -4.35 -13.04
CA VAL A 198 5.20 -2.90 -12.76
C VAL A 198 6.62 -2.52 -12.34
N THR A 199 7.33 -3.33 -11.54
CA THR A 199 8.74 -3.00 -11.21
C THR A 199 9.65 -3.15 -12.41
N GLU A 200 9.39 -4.09 -13.32
CA GLU A 200 10.20 -4.35 -14.52
C GLU A 200 10.16 -3.17 -15.50
N PHE A 201 9.03 -2.47 -15.62
CA PHE A 201 8.96 -1.18 -16.35
C PHE A 201 9.88 -0.09 -15.77
N GLY A 202 10.29 -0.24 -14.51
CA GLY A 202 11.22 0.64 -13.82
C GLY A 202 12.66 0.13 -13.76
N ASP A 203 12.98 -0.99 -14.40
CA ASP A 203 14.33 -1.54 -14.40
C ASP A 203 15.29 -0.68 -15.21
N ALA A 204 16.58 -0.78 -14.86
CA ALA A 204 17.63 0.04 -15.47
C ALA A 204 17.67 -0.08 -17.00
N GLN A 205 17.45 -1.28 -17.56
CA GLN A 205 17.43 -1.52 -18.99
C GLN A 205 16.35 -0.68 -19.70
N VAL A 206 15.14 -0.67 -19.15
CA VAL A 206 14.00 0.10 -19.71
C VAL A 206 14.25 1.59 -19.56
N VAL A 207 14.69 2.05 -18.39
CA VAL A 207 14.98 3.47 -18.12
C VAL A 207 16.09 4.00 -19.03
N ILE A 208 17.18 3.23 -19.20
CA ILE A 208 18.29 3.59 -20.09
C ILE A 208 17.80 3.64 -21.53
N ALA A 209 17.02 2.66 -21.99
CA ALA A 209 16.50 2.64 -23.37
C ALA A 209 15.58 3.83 -23.67
N VAL A 210 14.64 4.16 -22.75
CA VAL A 210 13.78 5.34 -22.88
C VAL A 210 14.62 6.62 -22.87
N GLY A 211 15.60 6.70 -21.99
CA GLY A 211 16.53 7.83 -21.93
C GLY A 211 17.33 8.03 -23.21
N LEU A 212 17.87 6.95 -23.78
CA LEU A 212 18.58 6.98 -25.06
C LEU A 212 17.65 7.37 -26.21
N ALA A 213 16.41 6.87 -26.26
CA ALA A 213 15.43 7.27 -27.26
C ALA A 213 15.14 8.79 -27.20
N VAL A 214 15.07 9.36 -26.00
CA VAL A 214 14.92 10.81 -25.79
C VAL A 214 16.17 11.58 -26.23
N VAL A 215 17.37 11.10 -25.91
CA VAL A 215 18.63 11.72 -26.37
C VAL A 215 18.70 11.74 -27.90
N VAL A 216 18.39 10.61 -28.54
CA VAL A 216 18.33 10.48 -30.00
C VAL A 216 17.27 11.43 -30.57
N TRP A 217 16.08 11.51 -29.97
CA TRP A 217 15.05 12.46 -30.39
C TRP A 217 15.55 13.91 -30.38
N PHE A 218 16.21 14.35 -29.31
CA PHE A 218 16.77 15.69 -29.24
C PHE A 218 17.90 15.91 -30.26
N ALA A 219 18.77 14.90 -30.47
CA ALA A 219 19.87 14.96 -31.43
C ALA A 219 19.37 15.04 -32.89
N LEU A 220 18.38 14.22 -33.26
CA LEU A 220 17.73 14.25 -34.59
C LEU A 220 17.10 15.60 -34.89
N ARG A 221 16.69 16.33 -33.85
CA ARG A 221 16.11 17.67 -33.93
C ARG A 221 17.17 18.78 -33.84
N ARG A 222 18.46 18.42 -33.88
CA ARG A 222 19.63 19.32 -33.73
C ARG A 222 19.62 20.13 -32.43
N ASN A 223 18.86 19.69 -31.42
CA ASN A 223 18.81 20.30 -30.10
C ASN A 223 19.84 19.63 -29.19
N TRP A 224 21.12 19.87 -29.47
CA TRP A 224 22.26 19.31 -28.73
C TRP A 224 22.24 19.64 -27.24
N ARG A 225 21.69 20.81 -26.88
CA ARG A 225 21.50 21.20 -25.48
C ARG A 225 20.49 20.29 -24.78
N GLY A 226 19.34 20.03 -25.41
CA GLY A 226 18.34 19.09 -24.89
C GLY A 226 18.91 17.67 -24.78
N ALA A 227 19.66 17.24 -25.79
CA ALA A 227 20.35 15.95 -25.79
C ALA A 227 21.35 15.83 -24.63
N ALA A 228 22.15 16.87 -24.35
CA ALA A 228 23.10 16.89 -23.24
C ALA A 228 22.42 16.80 -21.86
N HIS A 229 21.31 17.52 -21.65
CA HIS A 229 20.57 17.43 -20.38
C HIS A 229 19.89 16.06 -20.23
N ALA A 230 19.28 15.53 -21.30
CA ALA A 230 18.72 14.18 -21.29
C ALA A 230 19.81 13.12 -21.02
N ALA A 231 20.98 13.26 -21.63
CA ALA A 231 22.14 12.40 -21.35
C ALA A 231 22.62 12.52 -19.91
N GLY A 232 22.57 13.73 -19.32
CA GLY A 232 22.87 13.94 -17.90
C GLY A 232 21.90 13.23 -16.95
N VAL A 233 20.61 13.16 -17.29
CA VAL A 233 19.62 12.37 -16.52
C VAL A 233 19.93 10.87 -16.60
N VAL A 234 20.21 10.36 -17.81
CA VAL A 234 20.56 8.95 -18.02
C VAL A 234 21.88 8.59 -17.35
N GLY A 235 22.89 9.44 -17.48
CA GLY A 235 24.20 9.27 -16.88
C GLY A 235 24.12 9.18 -15.36
N LEU A 236 23.39 10.09 -14.70
CA LEU A 236 23.16 9.98 -13.26
C LEU A 236 22.44 8.68 -12.91
N SER A 237 21.42 8.30 -13.67
CA SER A 237 20.64 7.09 -13.42
C SER A 237 21.51 5.82 -13.46
N ILE A 238 22.43 5.74 -14.43
CA ILE A 238 23.41 4.66 -14.55
C ILE A 238 24.37 4.68 -13.36
N VAL A 239 25.02 5.82 -13.11
CA VAL A 239 26.01 5.95 -12.03
C VAL A 239 25.40 5.60 -10.68
N LEU A 240 24.23 6.15 -10.37
CA LEU A 240 23.55 5.91 -9.11
C LEU A 240 23.17 4.43 -8.96
N THR A 241 22.63 3.80 -10.00
CA THR A 241 22.24 2.39 -9.95
C THR A 241 23.46 1.49 -9.77
N LEU A 242 24.53 1.69 -10.56
CA LEU A 242 25.76 0.90 -10.48
C LEU A 242 26.49 1.09 -9.15
N LEU A 243 26.57 2.33 -8.67
CA LEU A 243 27.23 2.65 -7.40
C LEU A 243 26.52 1.97 -6.23
N LEU A 244 25.19 2.07 -6.17
CA LEU A 244 24.42 1.47 -5.09
C LEU A 244 24.42 -0.06 -5.16
N ASP A 245 24.35 -0.62 -6.36
CA ASP A 245 24.47 -2.06 -6.55
C ASP A 245 25.87 -2.56 -6.11
N ALA A 246 26.95 -1.87 -6.51
CA ALA A 246 28.31 -2.19 -6.07
C ALA A 246 28.48 -2.10 -4.54
N LEU A 247 27.93 -1.07 -3.90
CA LEU A 247 27.93 -0.93 -2.44
C LEU A 247 27.11 -2.03 -1.75
N SER A 248 26.02 -2.49 -2.38
CA SER A 248 25.17 -3.56 -1.84
C SER A 248 25.79 -4.96 -1.95
N ARG A 249 26.78 -5.16 -2.85
CA ARG A 249 27.52 -6.41 -3.05
C ARG A 249 28.81 -6.51 -2.20
N GLY A 250 29.06 -5.57 -1.29
CA GLY A 250 30.21 -5.64 -0.36
C GLY A 250 30.23 -6.93 0.49
N PRO A 251 31.40 -7.30 1.07
CA PRO A 251 31.59 -8.61 1.69
C PRO A 251 30.56 -8.88 2.79
N GLN A 252 29.73 -9.89 2.58
CA GLN A 252 28.75 -10.37 3.56
C GLN A 252 29.48 -11.08 4.70
N VAL A 253 29.90 -10.33 5.72
CA VAL A 253 30.49 -10.89 6.94
C VAL A 253 29.39 -11.06 8.00
N GLN A 254 28.82 -12.27 8.04
CA GLN A 254 28.20 -12.96 9.20
C GLN A 254 27.00 -12.30 9.96
N PRO A 255 26.22 -13.10 10.73
CA PRO A 255 24.86 -12.76 11.12
C PRO A 255 24.85 -11.96 12.43
N LEU A 256 25.00 -10.64 12.33
CA LEU A 256 24.61 -9.72 13.41
C LEU A 256 23.33 -8.98 13.01
N ASP A 257 22.34 -9.09 13.89
CA ASP A 257 21.00 -8.55 13.77
C ASP A 257 20.94 -7.14 13.16
N SER A 258 20.05 -7.00 12.17
CA SER A 258 19.25 -5.80 11.86
C SER A 258 19.93 -4.50 11.38
N ARG A 259 21.25 -4.30 11.51
CA ARG A 259 21.89 -2.99 11.21
C ARG A 259 22.39 -2.80 9.77
N TRP A 260 22.40 -3.83 8.94
CA TRP A 260 22.96 -3.79 7.57
C TRP A 260 21.96 -3.33 6.48
N SER A 261 20.75 -2.90 6.84
CA SER A 261 19.77 -2.30 5.92
C SER A 261 20.19 -0.94 5.33
N ALA A 262 21.27 -0.34 5.81
CA ALA A 262 21.75 0.98 5.40
C ALA A 262 22.31 1.03 3.96
N PHE A 263 22.73 -0.10 3.37
CA PHE A 263 23.31 -0.13 2.02
C PHE A 263 22.29 -0.14 0.87
N ALA A 264 20.98 -0.18 1.16
CA ALA A 264 19.91 -0.06 0.15
C ALA A 264 19.35 1.38 0.01
N PHE A 265 20.09 2.37 0.53
CA PHE A 265 19.69 3.77 0.61
C PHE A 265 20.68 4.69 -0.15
N PRO A 266 20.20 5.63 -0.99
CA PRO A 266 18.83 5.77 -1.49
C PRO A 266 18.46 4.68 -2.51
N GLY A 267 17.18 4.48 -2.81
CA GLY A 267 16.75 3.49 -3.81
C GLY A 267 17.10 3.94 -5.24
N GLY A 268 18.15 3.36 -5.83
CA GLY A 268 18.66 3.74 -7.17
C GLY A 268 17.64 3.66 -8.30
N HIS A 269 16.84 2.59 -8.33
CA HIS A 269 15.75 2.42 -9.32
C HIS A 269 14.69 3.51 -9.17
N SER A 270 14.20 3.75 -7.95
CA SER A 270 13.20 4.79 -7.68
C SER A 270 13.72 6.18 -8.03
N ALA A 271 14.99 6.46 -7.75
CA ALA A 271 15.65 7.71 -8.12
C ALA A 271 15.80 7.91 -9.63
N ALA A 272 16.26 6.87 -10.35
CA ALA A 272 16.40 6.91 -11.79
C ALA A 272 15.07 7.18 -12.51
N ASN A 273 14.01 6.47 -12.11
CA ASN A 273 12.66 6.66 -12.67
C ASN A 273 12.09 8.05 -12.34
N ALA A 274 12.24 8.53 -11.11
CA ALA A 274 11.82 9.88 -10.72
C ALA A 274 12.60 10.96 -11.48
N ALA A 275 13.89 10.76 -11.71
CA ALA A 275 14.73 11.67 -12.48
C ALA A 275 14.32 11.72 -13.96
N LEU A 276 14.19 10.58 -14.62
CA LEU A 276 13.83 10.50 -16.04
C LEU A 276 12.43 11.03 -16.32
N TYR A 277 11.40 10.40 -15.74
CA TYR A 277 10.03 10.77 -16.03
C TYR A 277 9.65 12.13 -15.46
N GLY A 278 10.24 12.51 -14.33
CA GLY A 278 10.11 13.86 -13.76
C GLY A 278 10.67 14.93 -14.69
N PHE A 279 11.90 14.74 -15.19
CA PHE A 279 12.53 15.68 -16.14
C PHE A 279 11.71 15.81 -17.43
N LEU A 280 11.29 14.68 -18.01
CA LEU A 280 10.46 14.66 -19.21
C LEU A 280 9.13 15.40 -19.00
N ALA A 281 8.46 15.15 -17.88
CA ALA A 281 7.20 15.82 -17.56
C ALA A 281 7.40 17.34 -17.35
N MET A 282 8.45 17.76 -16.66
CA MET A 282 8.76 19.18 -16.41
C MET A 282 9.09 19.93 -17.70
N VAL A 283 9.88 19.33 -18.59
CA VAL A 283 10.23 19.92 -19.90
C VAL A 283 9.02 19.95 -20.83
N ALA A 284 8.28 18.85 -20.95
CA ALA A 284 7.09 18.79 -21.79
C ALA A 284 6.00 19.75 -21.29
N ALA A 285 5.83 19.89 -19.97
CA ALA A 285 4.87 20.80 -19.39
C ALA A 285 5.08 22.24 -19.84
N TRP A 286 6.31 22.69 -20.15
CA TRP A 286 6.55 24.09 -20.52
C TRP A 286 5.75 24.55 -21.76
N GLU A 287 5.50 23.65 -22.72
CA GLU A 287 4.80 23.96 -23.98
C GLU A 287 3.30 23.65 -23.97
N LEU A 288 2.82 22.93 -22.94
CA LEU A 288 1.48 22.38 -22.91
C LEU A 288 0.46 23.35 -22.30
N THR A 289 -0.81 23.22 -22.71
CA THR A 289 -1.92 23.89 -22.02
C THR A 289 -2.12 23.29 -20.63
N MET A 290 -2.76 24.01 -19.71
CA MET A 290 -2.96 23.55 -18.32
C MET A 290 -3.64 22.17 -18.24
N ARG A 291 -4.55 21.85 -19.17
CA ARG A 291 -5.19 20.52 -19.23
C ARG A 291 -4.16 19.41 -19.50
N TRP A 292 -3.32 19.58 -20.51
CA TRP A 292 -2.29 18.60 -20.89
C TRP A 292 -1.09 18.58 -19.93
N LYS A 293 -0.73 19.73 -19.33
CA LYS A 293 0.23 19.80 -18.21
C LYS A 293 -0.17 18.86 -17.08
N LEU A 294 -1.44 18.90 -16.67
CA LEU A 294 -1.97 18.02 -15.63
C LEU A 294 -1.94 16.55 -16.04
N VAL A 295 -2.33 16.23 -17.29
CA VAL A 295 -2.30 14.85 -17.79
C VAL A 295 -0.88 14.30 -17.78
N VAL A 296 0.08 14.98 -18.40
CA VAL A 296 1.47 14.50 -18.51
C VAL A 296 2.13 14.40 -17.14
N ALA A 297 1.97 15.42 -16.28
CA ALA A 297 2.54 15.40 -14.93
C ALA A 297 1.90 14.31 -14.05
N SER A 298 0.59 14.10 -14.14
CA SER A 298 -0.08 13.04 -13.38
C SER A 298 0.32 11.66 -13.88
N LEU A 299 0.42 11.42 -15.19
CA LEU A 299 0.86 10.14 -15.73
C LEU A 299 2.30 9.80 -15.30
N ALA A 300 3.22 10.76 -15.39
CA ALA A 300 4.60 10.56 -14.94
C ALA A 300 4.66 10.29 -13.42
N ALA A 301 3.93 11.06 -12.61
CA ALA A 301 3.90 10.87 -11.16
C ALA A 301 3.25 9.54 -10.76
N ILE A 302 2.20 9.10 -11.46
CA ILE A 302 1.56 7.80 -11.23
C ILE A 302 2.51 6.67 -11.59
N LEU A 303 3.23 6.75 -12.71
CA LEU A 303 4.21 5.74 -13.11
C LEU A 303 5.32 5.61 -12.06
N VAL A 304 5.91 6.74 -11.64
CA VAL A 304 6.96 6.75 -10.60
C VAL A 304 6.43 6.22 -9.27
N ALA A 305 5.21 6.60 -8.86
CA ALA A 305 4.59 6.11 -7.64
C ALA A 305 4.25 4.61 -7.70
N ALA A 306 3.83 4.10 -8.86
CA ALA A 306 3.54 2.68 -9.06
C ALA A 306 4.81 1.82 -8.97
N ILE A 307 5.90 2.26 -9.62
CA ILE A 307 7.22 1.61 -9.53
C ILE A 307 7.72 1.69 -8.08
N ALA A 308 7.66 2.86 -7.44
CA ALA A 308 8.06 3.03 -6.05
C ALA A 308 7.29 2.08 -5.10
N PHE A 309 5.97 2.00 -5.26
CA PHE A 309 5.12 1.11 -4.46
C PHE A 309 5.44 -0.37 -4.70
N SER A 310 5.64 -0.79 -5.96
CA SER A 310 5.95 -2.19 -6.27
C SER A 310 7.26 -2.64 -5.62
N ARG A 311 8.29 -1.78 -5.56
CA ARG A 311 9.57 -2.08 -4.87
C ARG A 311 9.38 -2.33 -3.37
N VAL A 312 8.54 -1.55 -2.69
CA VAL A 312 8.26 -1.75 -1.25
C VAL A 312 7.38 -2.99 -1.04
N TYR A 313 6.38 -3.19 -1.90
CA TYR A 313 5.48 -4.35 -1.85
C TYR A 313 6.23 -5.69 -2.06
N LEU A 314 7.11 -5.77 -3.06
CA LEU A 314 7.92 -6.95 -3.34
C LEU A 314 9.03 -7.18 -2.31
N GLY A 315 9.26 -6.22 -1.40
CA GLY A 315 10.32 -6.32 -0.40
C GLY A 315 11.72 -6.05 -0.94
N ALA A 316 11.82 -5.43 -2.12
CA ALA A 316 13.09 -5.15 -2.79
C ALA A 316 13.83 -3.97 -2.16
N HIS A 317 13.10 -3.01 -1.59
CA HIS A 317 13.66 -1.87 -0.85
C HIS A 317 12.79 -1.50 0.34
N TRP A 318 13.43 -0.88 1.34
CA TRP A 318 12.74 -0.24 2.47
C TRP A 318 11.98 1.01 2.05
N LEU A 319 10.92 1.35 2.81
CA LEU A 319 10.10 2.54 2.56
C LEU A 319 10.97 3.82 2.56
N SER A 320 11.85 3.97 3.55
CA SER A 320 12.76 5.13 3.62
C SER A 320 13.67 5.23 2.39
N GLY A 321 14.22 4.11 1.91
CA GLY A 321 15.05 4.06 0.70
C GLY A 321 14.30 4.51 -0.55
N VAL A 322 13.04 4.10 -0.69
CA VAL A 322 12.19 4.52 -1.83
C VAL A 322 11.83 6.01 -1.74
N LEU A 323 11.46 6.51 -0.55
CA LEU A 323 11.15 7.94 -0.36
C LEU A 323 12.35 8.82 -0.68
N ALA A 324 13.54 8.46 -0.17
CA ALA A 324 14.77 9.18 -0.48
C ALA A 324 15.14 9.09 -1.95
N GLY A 325 14.95 7.92 -2.59
CA GLY A 325 15.18 7.76 -4.01
C GLY A 325 14.30 8.69 -4.85
N VAL A 326 12.98 8.67 -4.63
CA VAL A 326 12.03 9.54 -5.34
C VAL A 326 12.36 11.03 -5.09
N ALA A 327 12.67 11.40 -3.85
CA ALA A 327 13.03 12.78 -3.49
C ALA A 327 14.32 13.23 -4.21
N PHE A 328 15.38 12.43 -4.16
CA PHE A 328 16.65 12.73 -4.84
C PHE A 328 16.48 12.82 -6.37
N GLY A 329 15.78 11.84 -6.97
CA GLY A 329 15.53 11.84 -8.41
C GLY A 329 14.70 13.04 -8.86
N THR A 330 13.67 13.42 -8.09
CA THR A 330 12.86 14.61 -8.37
C THR A 330 13.66 15.90 -8.22
N ALA A 331 14.55 15.99 -7.22
CA ALA A 331 15.46 17.12 -7.06
C ALA A 331 16.39 17.25 -8.28
N TRP A 332 16.99 16.15 -8.74
CA TRP A 332 17.85 16.16 -9.91
C TRP A 332 17.10 16.52 -11.20
N ALA A 333 15.89 15.97 -11.40
CA ALA A 333 15.01 16.35 -12.50
C ALA A 333 14.73 17.85 -12.51
N ALA A 334 14.35 18.41 -11.36
CA ALA A 334 14.07 19.84 -11.22
C ALA A 334 15.32 20.68 -11.49
N PHE A 335 16.49 20.29 -10.98
CA PHE A 335 17.76 20.96 -11.23
C PHE A 335 18.08 21.03 -12.74
N LEU A 336 18.02 19.90 -13.44
CA LEU A 336 18.27 19.85 -14.88
C LEU A 336 17.19 20.56 -15.70
N ALA A 337 15.93 20.48 -15.29
CA ALA A 337 14.84 21.22 -15.92
C ALA A 337 15.05 22.74 -15.79
N ILE A 338 15.46 23.24 -14.60
CA ILE A 338 15.80 24.65 -14.40
C ILE A 338 16.99 25.06 -15.28
N ALA A 339 18.05 24.25 -15.30
CA ALA A 339 19.25 24.52 -16.11
C ALA A 339 18.93 24.59 -17.61
N TYR A 340 18.03 23.71 -18.09
CA TYR A 340 17.58 23.68 -19.47
C TYR A 340 16.67 24.86 -19.82
N LEU A 341 15.64 25.12 -19.00
CA LEU A 341 14.60 26.10 -19.28
C LEU A 341 15.07 27.55 -19.10
N ARG A 342 16.01 27.82 -18.19
CA ARG A 342 16.60 29.17 -17.99
C ARG A 342 17.31 29.74 -19.23
N ARG A 343 17.67 28.90 -20.20
CA ARG A 343 18.44 29.29 -21.38
C ARG A 343 17.57 29.44 -22.65
N ASN A 344 16.26 29.59 -22.50
CA ASN A 344 15.28 29.75 -23.58
C ASN A 344 15.48 28.73 -24.70
N PRO A 345 15.26 27.44 -24.41
CA PRO A 345 15.52 26.38 -25.37
C PRO A 345 14.60 26.48 -26.60
N PRO A 346 15.04 25.94 -27.75
CA PRO A 346 14.16 25.78 -28.90
C PRO A 346 12.98 24.86 -28.57
N PRO A 347 11.85 24.99 -29.29
CA PRO A 347 10.65 24.21 -29.00
C PRO A 347 10.91 22.69 -29.11
N VAL A 348 10.61 22.00 -28.03
CA VAL A 348 10.77 20.56 -27.77
C VAL A 348 9.75 19.73 -28.56
N ARG A 349 8.60 20.33 -28.93
CA ARG A 349 7.41 19.65 -29.45
C ARG A 349 6.96 18.55 -28.49
N ALA A 350 6.43 18.96 -27.34
CA ALA A 350 6.00 18.09 -26.24
C ALA A 350 5.23 16.82 -26.68
N GLY A 351 4.33 16.91 -27.66
CA GLY A 351 3.60 15.74 -28.18
C GLY A 351 4.51 14.66 -28.79
N GLY A 352 5.52 15.06 -29.57
CA GLY A 352 6.49 14.12 -30.15
C GLY A 352 7.42 13.52 -29.10
N LEU A 353 7.87 14.32 -28.13
CA LEU A 353 8.67 13.83 -27.00
C LEU A 353 7.90 12.79 -26.18
N CYS A 354 6.64 13.09 -25.82
CA CYS A 354 5.78 12.16 -25.08
C CYS A 354 5.49 10.89 -25.89
N ALA A 355 5.30 11.00 -27.20
CA ALA A 355 5.08 9.83 -28.07
C ALA A 355 6.32 8.94 -28.14
N VAL A 356 7.52 9.50 -28.32
CA VAL A 356 8.77 8.73 -28.36
C VAL A 356 9.05 8.06 -27.02
N ALA A 357 8.96 8.81 -25.91
CA ALA A 357 9.18 8.26 -24.59
C ALA A 357 8.14 7.18 -24.23
N GLY A 358 6.87 7.41 -24.55
CA GLY A 358 5.80 6.44 -24.33
C GLY A 358 5.93 5.18 -25.19
N ALA A 359 6.27 5.32 -26.47
CA ALA A 359 6.51 4.20 -27.36
C ALA A 359 7.73 3.38 -26.92
N ALA A 360 8.84 4.03 -26.57
CA ALA A 360 10.02 3.35 -26.05
C ALA A 360 9.70 2.60 -24.76
N LEU A 361 8.96 3.22 -23.83
CA LEU A 361 8.54 2.59 -22.59
C LEU A 361 7.66 1.36 -22.83
N LEU A 362 6.69 1.46 -23.73
CA LEU A 362 5.78 0.35 -24.03
C LEU A 362 6.51 -0.79 -24.74
N VAL A 363 7.28 -0.49 -25.81
CA VAL A 363 7.95 -1.52 -26.60
C VAL A 363 9.05 -2.21 -25.80
N VAL A 364 9.95 -1.45 -25.19
CA VAL A 364 11.07 -2.01 -24.43
C VAL A 364 10.59 -2.60 -23.11
N GLY A 365 9.64 -1.94 -22.43
CA GLY A 365 9.08 -2.45 -21.19
C GLY A 365 8.34 -3.77 -21.38
N VAL A 366 7.47 -3.89 -22.40
CA VAL A 366 6.77 -5.16 -22.68
C VAL A 366 7.76 -6.26 -23.08
N ALA A 367 8.74 -5.95 -23.93
CA ALA A 367 9.77 -6.93 -24.31
C ALA A 367 10.61 -7.39 -23.10
N HIS A 368 10.95 -6.48 -22.18
CA HIS A 368 11.69 -6.80 -20.95
C HIS A 368 10.85 -7.67 -20.01
N VAL A 369 9.58 -7.35 -19.80
CA VAL A 369 8.64 -8.18 -19.01
C VAL A 369 8.54 -9.58 -19.62
N GLU A 370 8.35 -9.71 -20.93
CA GLU A 370 8.25 -11.03 -21.57
C GLU A 370 9.52 -11.89 -21.35
N GLN A 371 10.69 -11.26 -21.35
CA GLN A 371 11.98 -11.95 -21.23
C GLN A 371 12.36 -12.27 -19.76
N SER A 372 12.07 -11.36 -18.83
CA SER A 372 12.60 -11.40 -17.45
C SER A 372 11.59 -11.89 -16.40
N HIS A 373 10.29 -11.84 -16.69
CA HIS A 373 9.23 -12.09 -15.69
C HIS A 373 9.32 -13.42 -14.98
N GLY A 374 9.66 -14.50 -15.69
CA GLY A 374 9.82 -15.81 -15.06
C GLY A 374 11.00 -15.86 -14.06
N ALA A 375 12.09 -15.13 -14.34
CA ALA A 375 13.24 -15.05 -13.46
C ALA A 375 12.96 -14.12 -12.27
N ASP A 376 12.33 -12.98 -12.51
CA ASP A 376 12.04 -12.00 -11.46
C ASP A 376 10.92 -12.45 -10.52
N MET A 377 9.94 -13.22 -11.00
CA MET A 377 8.97 -13.91 -10.13
C MET A 377 9.66 -14.84 -9.12
N ARG A 378 10.74 -15.53 -9.52
CA ARG A 378 11.55 -16.36 -8.60
C ARG A 378 12.38 -15.50 -7.67
N ARG A 379 12.97 -14.41 -8.18
CA ARG A 379 13.77 -13.46 -7.40
C ARG A 379 12.96 -12.81 -6.27
N TYR A 380 11.72 -12.41 -6.56
CA TYR A 380 10.84 -11.73 -5.60
C TYR A 380 9.90 -12.69 -4.85
N ALA A 381 10.08 -14.01 -4.98
CA ALA A 381 9.30 -14.98 -4.24
C ALA A 381 9.41 -14.75 -2.73
N VAL A 382 8.30 -14.91 -2.00
CA VAL A 382 8.25 -14.68 -0.54
C VAL A 382 9.17 -15.66 0.17
N GLN A 383 10.27 -15.16 0.74
CA GLN A 383 11.18 -15.96 1.57
C GLN A 383 10.79 -15.87 3.04
N ALA A 384 10.10 -16.89 3.55
CA ALA A 384 9.73 -16.98 4.96
C ALA A 384 10.95 -17.34 5.84
N HIS A 385 11.68 -16.32 6.29
CA HIS A 385 12.76 -16.49 7.27
C HIS A 385 12.15 -16.75 8.65
N THR A 386 12.01 -18.03 9.02
CA THR A 386 11.66 -18.43 10.39
C THR A 386 12.92 -18.77 11.16
N GLN A 387 13.09 -18.16 12.33
CA GLN A 387 14.18 -18.49 13.25
C GLN A 387 13.82 -19.77 14.00
N ALA A 388 14.66 -20.78 13.93
CA ALA A 388 14.52 -21.98 14.75
C ALA A 388 15.09 -21.69 16.14
N MET A 389 14.32 -21.98 17.19
CA MET A 389 14.77 -21.86 18.58
C MET A 389 14.44 -23.17 19.31
N PRO A 390 15.40 -23.82 19.96
CA PRO A 390 15.10 -25.01 20.75
C PRO A 390 14.11 -24.70 21.87
N TRP A 391 13.13 -25.58 22.06
CA TRP A 391 12.12 -25.46 23.11
C TRP A 391 12.71 -25.15 24.50
N ALA A 392 13.74 -25.91 24.90
CA ALA A 392 14.39 -25.75 26.20
C ALA A 392 15.05 -24.38 26.37
N VAL A 393 15.58 -23.80 25.29
CA VAL A 393 16.19 -22.46 25.29
C VAL A 393 15.11 -21.41 25.46
N TRP A 394 14.02 -21.50 24.68
CA TRP A 394 12.87 -20.59 24.82
C TRP A 394 12.32 -20.59 26.23
N TRP A 395 12.07 -21.77 26.82
CA TRP A 395 11.46 -21.91 28.14
C TRP A 395 12.32 -21.33 29.27
N ARG A 396 13.65 -21.39 29.15
CA ARG A 396 14.59 -20.89 30.17
C ARG A 396 14.88 -19.40 30.04
N SER A 397 15.25 -18.94 28.84
CA SER A 397 15.75 -17.57 28.64
C SER A 397 15.37 -16.92 27.31
N GLY A 398 15.24 -17.71 26.23
CA GLY A 398 15.01 -17.21 24.87
C GLY A 398 13.67 -16.48 24.71
N TRP A 399 12.69 -16.72 25.58
CA TRP A 399 11.45 -15.93 25.62
C TRP A 399 11.70 -14.41 25.79
N SER A 400 12.82 -14.02 26.42
CA SER A 400 13.14 -12.62 26.71
C SER A 400 13.73 -11.87 25.50
N GLU A 401 14.23 -12.58 24.48
CA GLU A 401 14.76 -12.00 23.23
C GLU A 401 13.64 -11.44 22.34
N LEU A 402 12.41 -11.94 22.51
CA LEU A 402 11.25 -11.46 21.78
C LEU A 402 10.84 -10.06 22.23
N ALA A 403 10.24 -9.31 21.30
CA ALA A 403 9.80 -7.94 21.55
C ALA A 403 8.96 -7.82 22.83
N ALA A 404 9.31 -6.86 23.68
CA ALA A 404 8.58 -6.57 24.91
C ALA A 404 7.32 -5.73 24.67
N ARG A 405 7.31 -4.95 23.59
CA ARG A 405 6.24 -4.02 23.25
C ARG A 405 5.84 -4.16 21.80
N ARG A 406 4.57 -3.86 21.54
CA ARG A 406 4.00 -3.83 20.21
C ARG A 406 4.59 -2.70 19.39
N LEU A 407 4.89 -2.96 18.13
CA LEU A 407 5.23 -1.90 17.17
C LEU A 407 4.03 -1.60 16.26
N ASN A 408 3.65 -0.34 16.12
CA ASN A 408 2.65 0.09 15.13
C ASN A 408 3.29 0.29 13.73
N LEU A 409 2.47 0.62 12.71
CA LEU A 409 2.96 0.86 11.35
C LEU A 409 3.87 2.09 11.21
N LEU A 410 3.78 3.03 12.15
CA LEU A 410 4.60 4.25 12.18
C LEU A 410 5.93 4.05 12.92
N GLY A 411 6.20 2.83 13.41
CA GLY A 411 7.42 2.54 14.16
C GLY A 411 7.39 3.02 15.61
N GLU A 412 6.21 3.37 16.15
CA GLU A 412 6.04 3.75 17.55
C GLU A 412 5.74 2.54 18.42
N GLU A 413 6.27 2.55 19.64
CA GLU A 413 6.03 1.52 20.64
C GLU A 413 4.67 1.71 21.32
N GLY A 414 3.84 0.68 21.24
CA GLY A 414 2.53 0.63 21.85
C GLY A 414 2.49 -0.15 23.16
N ALA A 415 1.42 -0.93 23.31
CA ALA A 415 1.15 -1.77 24.47
C ALA A 415 2.21 -2.87 24.67
N PRO A 416 2.46 -3.31 25.91
CA PRO A 416 3.35 -4.42 26.20
C PRO A 416 2.79 -5.76 25.69
N LEU A 417 3.68 -6.62 25.23
CA LEU A 417 3.38 -8.00 24.84
C LEU A 417 3.59 -8.89 26.07
N THR A 418 2.49 -9.09 26.81
CA THR A 418 2.50 -9.76 28.11
C THR A 418 2.31 -11.28 28.02
N PHE A 419 2.05 -11.84 26.84
CA PHE A 419 1.76 -13.26 26.68
C PHE A 419 2.58 -13.90 25.55
N GLN A 420 3.04 -15.12 25.75
CA GLN A 420 3.63 -15.96 24.71
C GLN A 420 3.01 -17.36 24.76
N TRP A 421 2.67 -17.89 23.59
CA TRP A 421 2.05 -19.20 23.47
C TRP A 421 2.79 -20.07 22.47
N ALA A 422 3.25 -21.23 22.92
CA ALA A 422 3.80 -22.25 22.06
C ALA A 422 2.74 -23.31 21.78
N GLY A 423 2.24 -23.40 20.55
CA GLY A 423 1.18 -24.35 20.24
C GLY A 423 0.42 -24.03 18.97
N SER A 424 -0.79 -24.57 18.86
CA SER A 424 -1.77 -24.12 17.87
C SER A 424 -2.62 -23.00 18.48
N ASP A 425 -3.02 -22.05 17.64
CA ASP A 425 -4.06 -21.07 17.94
C ASP A 425 -5.44 -21.72 18.17
N VAL A 426 -5.70 -22.87 17.54
CA VAL A 426 -6.94 -23.64 17.68
C VAL A 426 -7.04 -24.33 19.04
N SER A 427 -5.95 -24.91 19.55
CA SER A 427 -5.93 -25.53 20.88
C SER A 427 -6.12 -24.48 21.97
N LEU A 428 -5.36 -23.38 21.90
CA LEU A 428 -5.53 -22.26 22.81
C LEU A 428 -6.96 -21.70 22.79
N ALA A 429 -7.54 -21.53 21.61
CA ALA A 429 -8.92 -21.07 21.48
C ALA A 429 -9.93 -21.98 22.20
N ARG A 430 -9.69 -23.29 22.20
CA ARG A 430 -10.54 -24.29 22.86
C ARG A 430 -10.39 -24.21 24.39
N ASP A 431 -9.16 -24.14 24.87
CA ASP A 431 -8.87 -24.06 26.32
C ASP A 431 -9.43 -22.78 26.94
N LEU A 432 -9.30 -21.67 26.21
CA LEU A 432 -9.88 -20.39 26.62
C LEU A 432 -11.42 -20.42 26.62
N ALA A 433 -12.04 -21.12 25.66
CA ALA A 433 -13.50 -21.22 25.59
C ALA A 433 -14.09 -21.93 26.81
N ALA A 434 -13.39 -22.90 27.39
CA ALA A 434 -13.79 -23.55 28.63
C ALA A 434 -13.84 -22.59 29.84
N HIS A 435 -13.09 -21.48 29.77
CA HIS A 435 -13.00 -20.46 30.82
C HIS A 435 -13.76 -19.17 30.48
N GLY A 436 -14.77 -19.25 29.61
CA GLY A 436 -15.67 -18.14 29.29
C GLY A 436 -15.16 -17.13 28.25
N TRP A 437 -13.97 -17.34 27.70
CA TRP A 437 -13.48 -16.53 26.59
C TRP A 437 -14.21 -16.91 25.30
N ARG A 438 -14.68 -15.91 24.55
CA ARG A 438 -15.41 -16.12 23.29
C ARG A 438 -14.79 -15.40 22.13
N ALA A 439 -15.11 -15.84 20.91
CA ALA A 439 -14.76 -15.10 19.71
C ALA A 439 -15.50 -13.74 19.69
N PRO A 440 -14.84 -12.65 19.24
CA PRO A 440 -15.51 -11.37 19.07
C PRO A 440 -16.55 -11.42 17.95
N VAL A 441 -17.49 -10.48 17.96
CA VAL A 441 -18.41 -10.27 16.83
C VAL A 441 -17.59 -10.00 15.56
N PRO A 442 -17.88 -10.69 14.43
CA PRO A 442 -17.11 -10.53 13.20
C PRO A 442 -17.28 -9.12 12.61
N TRP A 443 -16.26 -8.65 11.89
CA TRP A 443 -16.33 -7.40 11.14
C TRP A 443 -17.15 -7.59 9.88
N THR A 444 -18.33 -6.96 9.85
CA THR A 444 -19.23 -6.90 8.70
C THR A 444 -19.77 -5.48 8.59
N PRO A 445 -20.25 -5.02 7.43
CA PRO A 445 -20.89 -3.71 7.33
C PRO A 445 -22.02 -3.52 8.36
N ARG A 446 -22.79 -4.58 8.64
CA ARG A 446 -23.86 -4.57 9.63
C ARG A 446 -23.36 -4.43 11.08
N SER A 447 -22.29 -5.13 11.45
CA SER A 447 -21.72 -5.04 12.80
C SER A 447 -20.89 -3.78 13.01
N ALA A 448 -20.33 -3.19 11.94
CA ALA A 448 -19.67 -1.89 11.98
C ALA A 448 -20.66 -0.77 12.38
N LEU A 449 -21.90 -0.83 11.89
CA LEU A 449 -22.96 0.11 12.28
C LEU A 449 -23.33 0.04 13.77
N ALA A 450 -22.96 -1.03 14.49
CA ALA A 450 -23.22 -1.13 15.93
C ALA A 450 -22.44 -0.08 16.75
N TRP A 451 -21.34 0.46 16.23
CA TRP A 451 -20.57 1.54 16.85
C TRP A 451 -21.31 2.88 16.88
N LEU A 452 -22.30 3.05 15.99
CA LEU A 452 -23.16 4.24 15.94
C LEU A 452 -24.37 4.15 16.86
N ARG A 453 -24.53 3.03 17.60
CA ARG A 453 -25.66 2.84 18.51
C ARG A 453 -25.31 3.38 19.91
N PRO A 454 -26.16 4.21 20.52
CA PRO A 454 -25.85 4.84 21.80
C PRO A 454 -25.90 3.88 23.00
N HIS A 455 -26.59 2.73 22.93
CA HIS A 455 -26.82 1.84 24.09
C HIS A 455 -26.34 0.40 23.83
N VAL A 456 -25.22 0.26 23.13
CA VAL A 456 -24.65 -1.05 22.77
C VAL A 456 -23.83 -1.64 23.93
N ARG A 457 -23.99 -2.95 24.18
CA ARG A 457 -23.14 -3.68 25.16
C ARG A 457 -21.76 -3.90 24.57
N LEU A 458 -20.70 -3.66 25.34
CA LEU A 458 -19.31 -3.75 24.85
C LEU A 458 -18.97 -5.14 24.27
N ALA A 459 -19.53 -6.22 24.81
CA ALA A 459 -19.31 -7.56 24.29
C ALA A 459 -19.97 -7.83 22.92
N SER A 460 -20.94 -7.00 22.51
CA SER A 460 -21.62 -7.09 21.21
C SER A 460 -20.97 -6.22 20.12
N LEU A 461 -19.97 -5.41 20.49
CA LEU A 461 -19.19 -4.65 19.52
C LEU A 461 -18.06 -5.51 18.95
N PRO A 462 -17.78 -5.44 17.64
CA PRO A 462 -16.60 -6.07 17.08
C PRO A 462 -15.34 -5.44 17.71
N VAL A 463 -14.22 -6.17 17.70
CA VAL A 463 -12.96 -5.70 18.28
C VAL A 463 -12.14 -5.02 17.19
N LEU A 464 -11.77 -3.75 17.36
CA LEU A 464 -10.91 -3.05 16.39
C LEU A 464 -9.62 -3.86 16.14
N PRO A 465 -9.30 -4.18 14.88
CA PRO A 465 -8.11 -4.93 14.55
C PRO A 465 -6.85 -4.13 14.89
N ARG A 466 -5.79 -4.81 15.32
CA ARG A 466 -4.49 -4.20 15.61
C ARG A 466 -3.37 -4.99 14.95
N LEU A 467 -2.41 -4.28 14.39
CA LEU A 467 -1.21 -4.88 13.81
C LEU A 467 -0.09 -4.96 14.86
N GLU A 468 0.73 -6.00 14.77
CA GLU A 468 1.97 -6.16 15.53
C GLU A 468 3.14 -6.21 14.56
N ASN A 469 3.96 -5.15 14.53
CA ASN A 469 5.05 -5.00 13.58
C ASN A 469 4.58 -5.38 12.14
N GLY A 470 3.47 -4.77 11.71
CA GLY A 470 2.83 -5.03 10.43
C GLY A 470 1.99 -6.31 10.32
N ARG A 471 2.06 -7.25 11.25
CA ARG A 471 1.37 -8.54 11.13
C ARG A 471 -0.09 -8.49 11.57
N PRO A 472 -1.00 -9.16 10.84
CA PRO A 472 -2.38 -9.32 11.25
C PRO A 472 -2.50 -10.26 12.46
N GLN A 473 -3.60 -10.11 13.20
CA GLN A 473 -3.87 -10.92 14.39
C GLN A 473 -4.20 -12.36 13.97
N ALA A 474 -3.54 -13.34 14.59
CA ALA A 474 -3.83 -14.75 14.39
C ALA A 474 -5.04 -15.19 15.21
N LEU A 475 -5.15 -14.72 16.47
CA LEU A 475 -6.25 -15.07 17.35
C LEU A 475 -6.69 -13.84 18.17
N VAL A 476 -8.01 -13.65 18.26
CA VAL A 476 -8.63 -12.66 19.15
C VAL A 476 -9.71 -13.33 19.97
N ARG A 477 -9.67 -13.14 21.29
CA ARG A 477 -10.69 -13.64 22.23
C ARG A 477 -11.09 -12.54 23.20
N ILE A 478 -12.35 -12.54 23.60
CA ILE A 478 -12.90 -11.57 24.54
C ILE A 478 -13.46 -12.29 25.77
N LEU A 479 -13.22 -11.72 26.94
CA LEU A 479 -13.85 -12.11 28.20
C LEU A 479 -14.67 -10.92 28.71
N PRO A 480 -16.01 -10.97 28.69
CA PRO A 480 -16.84 -9.92 29.26
C PRO A 480 -16.65 -9.92 30.79
N LEU A 481 -16.37 -8.76 31.39
CA LEU A 481 -16.33 -8.64 32.84
C LEU A 481 -17.75 -8.31 33.37
N PRO A 482 -18.13 -8.77 34.57
CA PRO A 482 -19.39 -8.38 35.19
C PRO A 482 -19.37 -6.88 35.55
N GLY A 483 -20.39 -6.10 35.15
CA GLY A 483 -20.43 -4.65 35.43
C GLY A 483 -21.49 -3.79 34.73
N GLY A 484 -22.68 -4.29 34.38
CA GLY A 484 -23.75 -3.50 33.76
C GLY A 484 -23.48 -2.99 32.32
N ALA A 485 -24.23 -1.98 31.86
CA ALA A 485 -24.17 -1.48 30.47
C ALA A 485 -22.86 -0.77 30.08
N GLY A 486 -21.99 -0.47 31.06
CA GLY A 486 -20.63 0.06 30.89
C GLY A 486 -19.53 -0.95 31.19
N ALA A 487 -19.87 -2.23 31.34
CA ALA A 487 -18.93 -3.28 31.73
C ALA A 487 -17.72 -3.36 30.79
N SER A 488 -16.53 -3.30 31.39
CA SER A 488 -15.27 -3.54 30.70
C SER A 488 -15.22 -4.97 30.13
N ARG A 489 -14.41 -5.18 29.09
CA ARG A 489 -14.07 -6.53 28.59
C ARG A 489 -12.57 -6.69 28.57
N LEU A 490 -12.08 -7.90 28.83
CA LEU A 490 -10.70 -8.24 28.48
C LEU A 490 -10.67 -8.69 27.02
N VAL A 491 -9.62 -8.28 26.31
CA VAL A 491 -9.37 -8.65 24.92
C VAL A 491 -7.98 -9.25 24.84
N LEU A 492 -7.92 -10.55 24.59
CA LEU A 492 -6.70 -11.25 24.24
C LEU A 492 -6.46 -11.10 22.74
N ARG A 493 -5.25 -10.73 22.37
CA ARG A 493 -4.76 -10.60 20.99
C ARG A 493 -3.48 -11.37 20.85
N LEU A 494 -3.37 -12.19 19.81
CA LEU A 494 -2.19 -12.98 19.49
C LEU A 494 -1.77 -12.78 18.05
N TRP A 495 -0.46 -12.77 17.85
CA TRP A 495 0.20 -12.67 16.56
C TRP A 495 1.25 -13.78 16.45
N LYS A 496 1.42 -14.30 15.24
CA LYS A 496 2.42 -15.33 14.97
C LYS A 496 3.83 -14.71 14.97
N SER A 497 4.74 -15.30 15.75
CA SER A 497 6.15 -14.92 15.79
C SER A 497 6.92 -15.45 14.56
N LYS A 498 8.11 -14.90 14.30
CA LYS A 498 9.08 -15.47 13.34
C LYS A 498 9.73 -16.75 13.90
N VAL A 499 9.63 -16.96 15.21
CA VAL A 499 10.28 -18.08 15.90
C VAL A 499 9.42 -19.34 15.75
N ARG A 500 10.06 -20.43 15.31
CA ARG A 500 9.54 -21.80 15.42
C ARG A 500 10.33 -22.55 16.45
N LEU A 501 9.61 -23.18 17.37
CA LEU A 501 10.18 -23.97 18.43
C LEU A 501 10.50 -25.37 17.94
N THR A 502 11.75 -25.78 18.06
CA THR A 502 12.20 -27.11 17.69
C THR A 502 12.31 -27.99 18.92
N HIS A 503 11.93 -29.26 18.76
CA HIS A 503 12.04 -30.27 19.79
C HIS A 503 12.75 -31.50 19.19
N PRO A 504 13.69 -32.13 19.91
CA PRO A 504 14.27 -33.39 19.46
C PRO A 504 13.17 -34.43 19.21
N GLY A 505 13.14 -35.03 18.02
CA GLY A 505 12.21 -36.11 17.67
C GLY A 505 10.74 -35.73 17.47
N ARG A 506 10.35 -34.45 17.54
CA ARG A 506 8.96 -34.01 17.32
C ARG A 506 8.85 -32.90 16.28
N LYS A 507 7.65 -32.68 15.75
CA LYS A 507 7.36 -31.59 14.80
C LYS A 507 7.59 -30.24 15.45
N SER A 508 8.17 -29.30 14.70
CA SER A 508 8.36 -27.93 15.17
C SER A 508 7.02 -27.21 15.36
N VAL A 509 6.95 -26.39 16.40
CA VAL A 509 5.72 -25.69 16.81
C VAL A 509 5.86 -24.19 16.56
N SER A 510 4.77 -23.52 16.21
CA SER A 510 4.76 -22.06 16.06
C SER A 510 4.71 -21.38 17.42
N LEU A 511 5.52 -20.33 17.58
CA LEU A 511 5.41 -19.45 18.73
C LEU A 511 4.52 -18.26 18.40
N PHE A 512 3.67 -17.88 19.34
CA PHE A 512 2.82 -16.70 19.26
C PHE A 512 3.21 -15.73 20.37
N VAL A 513 3.12 -14.44 20.05
CA VAL A 513 3.24 -13.34 21.02
C VAL A 513 1.91 -12.63 21.11
N GLY A 514 1.55 -12.14 22.28
CA GLY A 514 0.24 -11.59 22.52
C GLY A 514 0.19 -10.62 23.67
N MET A 515 -0.97 -9.99 23.79
CA MET A 515 -1.30 -9.06 24.86
C MET A 515 -2.73 -9.30 25.32
N VAL A 516 -3.01 -8.97 26.58
CA VAL A 516 -4.37 -8.88 27.11
C VAL A 516 -4.58 -7.45 27.57
N GLU A 517 -5.61 -6.80 27.04
CA GLU A 517 -5.99 -5.44 27.43
C GLU A 517 -7.42 -5.40 27.96
N ALA A 518 -7.65 -4.60 29.00
CA ALA A 518 -9.00 -4.22 29.39
C ALA A 518 -9.49 -3.08 28.50
N GLN A 519 -10.70 -3.20 27.97
CA GLN A 519 -11.38 -2.16 27.20
C GLN A 519 -12.63 -1.71 27.92
N HIS A 520 -12.93 -0.41 27.87
CA HIS A 520 -14.20 0.16 28.30
C HIS A 520 -14.81 1.00 27.18
N ILE A 521 -16.10 1.34 27.32
CA ILE A 521 -16.81 2.22 26.38
C ILE A 521 -16.54 3.68 26.76
N GLU A 522 -16.18 4.49 25.76
CA GLU A 522 -16.11 5.94 25.85
C GLU A 522 -17.10 6.55 24.85
N ARG A 523 -17.88 7.54 25.29
CA ARG A 523 -18.91 8.18 24.45
C ARG A 523 -18.57 9.66 24.30
N PRO A 524 -17.78 10.04 23.27
CA PRO A 524 -17.44 11.45 23.05
C PRO A 524 -18.67 12.28 22.69
N ASN A 525 -19.71 11.68 22.09
CA ASN A 525 -20.99 12.32 21.79
C ASN A 525 -22.14 11.30 21.79
N LEU A 526 -23.37 11.79 21.54
CA LEU A 526 -24.60 10.98 21.54
C LEU A 526 -24.69 9.95 20.40
N PHE A 527 -23.87 10.08 19.36
CA PHE A 527 -23.98 9.28 18.13
C PHE A 527 -22.82 8.29 17.93
N LEU A 528 -21.76 8.41 18.73
CA LEU A 528 -20.55 7.62 18.57
C LEU A 528 -20.17 6.94 19.89
N THR A 529 -20.15 5.62 19.86
CA THR A 529 -19.59 4.80 20.93
C THR A 529 -18.19 4.39 20.52
N LEU A 530 -17.15 4.77 21.27
CA LEU A 530 -15.77 4.32 21.07
C LEU A 530 -15.35 3.35 22.18
N THR A 531 -14.25 2.62 21.95
CA THR A 531 -13.64 1.77 22.98
C THR A 531 -12.23 2.26 23.27
N ARG A 532 -11.92 2.46 24.55
CA ARG A 532 -10.59 2.86 25.01
C ARG A 532 -9.95 1.74 25.82
N SER A 533 -8.68 1.50 25.56
CA SER A 533 -7.87 0.55 26.34
C SER A 533 -7.49 1.18 27.67
N ILE A 534 -7.67 0.44 28.76
CA ILE A 534 -7.18 0.81 30.08
C ILE A 534 -5.74 0.29 30.19
N PRO A 535 -4.77 1.13 30.56
CA PRO A 535 -3.40 0.71 30.80
C PRO A 535 -3.30 -0.01 32.15
N ASP A 536 -3.92 -1.19 32.24
CA ASP A 536 -3.80 -2.16 33.35
C ASP A 536 -3.70 -3.54 32.70
N TYR A 537 -2.50 -3.87 32.25
CA TYR A 537 -2.19 -5.11 31.55
C TYR A 537 -2.00 -6.27 32.53
N ASP A 538 -1.62 -5.99 33.77
CA ASP A 538 -1.38 -7.00 34.81
C ASP A 538 -2.68 -7.69 35.20
N ARG A 539 -3.78 -6.95 35.37
CA ARG A 539 -5.10 -7.56 35.64
C ARG A 539 -5.54 -8.51 34.52
N GLY A 540 -5.32 -8.11 33.27
CA GLY A 540 -5.62 -8.95 32.10
C GLY A 540 -4.77 -10.21 32.06
N LEU A 541 -3.48 -10.08 32.41
CA LEU A 541 -2.53 -11.18 32.46
C LEU A 541 -2.90 -12.24 33.51
N HIS A 542 -3.29 -11.80 34.70
CA HIS A 542 -3.73 -12.70 35.78
C HIS A 542 -5.00 -13.48 35.41
N ALA A 543 -5.98 -12.83 34.80
CA ALA A 543 -7.18 -13.51 34.32
C ALA A 543 -6.87 -14.56 33.23
N LEU A 544 -5.91 -14.26 32.35
CA LEU A 544 -5.45 -15.22 31.34
C LEU A 544 -4.71 -16.40 31.96
N ALA A 545 -3.82 -16.15 32.93
CA ALA A 545 -3.07 -17.21 33.61
C ALA A 545 -4.00 -18.23 34.28
N ALA A 546 -5.09 -17.75 34.91
CA ALA A 546 -6.11 -18.62 35.50
C ALA A 546 -6.88 -19.48 34.46
N SER A 547 -6.85 -19.09 33.18
CA SER A 547 -7.55 -19.77 32.09
C SER A 547 -6.67 -20.79 31.34
N ILE A 548 -5.36 -20.84 31.64
CA ILE A 548 -4.38 -21.68 30.92
C ILE A 548 -3.60 -22.52 31.95
N PRO A 549 -3.95 -23.81 32.13
CA PRO A 549 -3.31 -24.68 33.12
C PRO A 549 -1.80 -24.87 32.87
N THR A 550 -1.40 -24.93 31.60
CA THR A 550 -0.01 -25.12 31.16
C THR A 550 0.71 -23.78 30.98
N SER A 551 0.80 -22.99 32.04
CA SER A 551 1.44 -21.67 31.99
C SER A 551 2.35 -21.38 33.17
N GLN A 552 3.32 -20.48 32.96
CA GLN A 552 4.19 -19.94 34.02
C GLN A 552 4.34 -18.43 33.86
N LEU A 553 4.37 -17.71 34.97
CA LEU A 553 4.68 -16.29 35.01
C LEU A 553 6.18 -16.09 35.21
N VAL A 554 6.81 -15.38 34.29
CA VAL A 554 8.23 -15.00 34.35
C VAL A 554 8.36 -13.48 34.34
N ARG A 555 9.48 -12.94 34.83
CA ARG A 555 9.70 -11.49 34.91
C ARG A 555 10.89 -11.06 34.05
N ARG A 556 10.70 -10.02 33.22
CA ARG A 556 11.80 -9.43 32.46
C ARG A 556 12.77 -8.71 33.39
N ARG A 557 14.07 -8.86 33.14
CA ARG A 557 15.14 -8.24 33.95
C ARG A 557 15.17 -6.71 33.84
N ALA A 558 14.80 -6.17 32.69
CA ALA A 558 14.64 -4.73 32.49
C ALA A 558 13.14 -4.42 32.31
N PRO A 559 12.52 -3.58 33.17
CA PRO A 559 11.17 -3.12 32.93
C PRO A 559 11.23 -2.16 31.74
N ALA A 560 10.72 -2.60 30.58
CA ALA A 560 10.38 -1.67 29.50
C ALA A 560 9.18 -0.87 30.01
N GLY A 561 9.45 0.18 30.79
CA GLY A 561 8.48 0.94 31.57
C GLY A 561 7.26 1.29 30.74
N ALA A 562 6.16 0.60 31.00
CA ALA A 562 4.85 0.88 30.44
C ALA A 562 3.88 1.05 31.60
N PRO A 563 3.08 2.13 31.63
CA PRO A 563 2.08 2.31 32.68
C PRO A 563 1.12 1.11 32.70
N GLY A 564 0.94 0.53 33.90
CA GLY A 564 0.09 -0.64 34.12
C GLY A 564 0.67 -1.99 33.70
N TRP A 565 1.99 -2.11 33.62
CA TRP A 565 2.67 -3.39 33.43
C TRP A 565 3.93 -3.50 34.29
N ASP A 566 4.02 -4.54 35.12
CA ASP A 566 5.11 -4.75 36.08
C ASP A 566 6.33 -5.53 35.52
N GLY A 567 6.31 -5.83 34.22
CA GLY A 567 7.34 -6.59 33.53
C GLY A 567 7.14 -8.11 33.54
N ARG A 568 6.04 -8.63 34.10
CA ARG A 568 5.68 -10.05 34.02
C ARG A 568 5.16 -10.44 32.65
N VAL A 569 5.55 -11.63 32.20
CA VAL A 569 5.12 -12.25 30.96
C VAL A 569 4.60 -13.65 31.29
N LEU A 570 3.44 -14.01 30.76
CA LEU A 570 2.90 -15.36 30.87
C LEU A 570 3.42 -16.19 29.68
N LEU A 571 4.10 -17.29 29.97
CA LEU A 571 4.51 -18.29 28.99
C LEU A 571 3.56 -19.47 29.09
N GLY A 572 2.83 -19.76 28.03
CA GLY A 572 1.93 -20.91 27.94
C GLY A 572 2.33 -21.87 26.82
N PHE A 573 1.92 -23.13 26.95
CA PHE A 573 2.17 -24.13 25.92
C PHE A 573 1.07 -25.18 25.79
N ASP A 574 0.93 -25.74 24.59
CA ASP A 574 -0.01 -26.82 24.32
C ASP A 574 0.45 -28.12 25.00
N VAL A 575 -0.48 -28.81 25.68
CA VAL A 575 -0.21 -30.07 26.42
C VAL A 575 0.45 -31.12 25.51
N GLY A 576 0.10 -31.15 24.23
CA GLY A 576 0.70 -32.07 23.25
C GLY A 576 2.18 -31.83 22.91
N ILE A 577 2.80 -30.77 23.46
CA ILE A 577 4.21 -30.42 23.20
C ILE A 577 5.15 -31.14 24.17
N ARG A 578 4.72 -31.49 25.39
CA ARG A 578 5.54 -32.20 26.38
C ARG A 578 5.61 -33.69 26.16
#